data_AF-A0A944IQB0-F1
#
_entry.id   AF-A0A944IQB0-F1
#
_cell.length_a   1.000
_cell.length_b   1.000
_cell.length_c   1.000
_cell.angle_alpha   90.00
_cell.angle_beta   90.00
_cell.angle_gamma   90.00
#
_symmetry.space_group_name_H-M   'P 1'
#
loop_
_entity.id
_entity.type
_entity.pdbx_description
1 polymer ?
#
loop_
_entity_poly.entity_id
_entity_poly.type
_entity_poly.pdbx_seq_one_letter_code
_entity_poly.pdbx_strand_id
1 'polypeptide(L)'
;MSTATEANVWVTEDTGHGLLGHDVVHPASGRRGTVGAVLIYVSKLTGRPVRKVAHMRPMDHSGREWTADPDTLQLLQPIAHSAQPSGTRS
;
A
#
# COMPACT_ATOMS: atom_id res chain seq x y z
N MET A 1 1.75 -4.50 25.11
CA MET A 1 2.67 -3.34 25.04
C MET A 1 1.83 -2.13 24.71
N SER A 2 1.83 -1.15 25.60
CA SER A 2 0.73 -0.20 25.78
C SER A 2 0.75 0.98 24.81
N THR A 3 -0.46 1.33 24.38
CA THR A 3 -0.97 2.28 23.38
C THR A 3 -0.71 3.77 23.67
N ALA A 4 0.29 4.12 24.45
CA ALA A 4 0.48 5.51 24.91
C ALA A 4 0.80 6.50 23.75
N THR A 5 1.43 6.01 22.68
CA THR A 5 1.71 6.83 21.48
C THR A 5 0.44 7.09 20.65
N GLU A 6 -0.59 6.24 20.76
CA GLU A 6 -1.84 6.39 19.99
C GLU A 6 -2.78 7.46 20.57
N ALA A 7 -2.70 7.75 21.88
CA ALA A 7 -3.57 8.75 22.51
C ALA A 7 -3.31 10.19 21.98
N ASN A 8 -2.08 10.46 21.54
CA ASN A 8 -1.60 11.79 21.16
C ASN A 8 -1.50 11.99 19.64
N VAL A 9 -2.22 11.22 18.83
CA VAL A 9 -2.23 11.37 17.36
C VAL A 9 -3.62 11.59 16.79
N TRP A 10 -3.71 12.46 15.78
CA TRP A 10 -4.81 12.50 14.84
C TRP A 10 -4.50 11.55 13.68
N VAL A 11 -5.53 10.91 13.14
CA VAL A 11 -5.41 10.07 11.95
C VAL A 11 -6.21 10.71 10.84
N THR A 12 -5.59 10.89 9.69
CA THR A 12 -6.22 11.41 8.48
C THR A 12 -5.93 10.49 7.31
N GLU A 13 -6.90 10.29 6.43
CA GLU A 13 -6.68 9.57 5.17
C GLU A 13 -5.94 10.46 4.14
N ASP A 14 -4.93 9.90 3.49
CA ASP A 14 -4.26 10.49 2.33
C ASP A 14 -4.98 10.03 1.05
N THR A 15 -6.14 10.63 0.80
CA THR A 15 -7.04 10.25 -0.31
C THR A 15 -6.47 10.53 -1.70
N GLY A 16 -5.38 11.30 -1.79
CA GLY A 16 -4.66 11.60 -3.03
C GLY A 16 -3.43 10.73 -3.27
N HIS A 17 -3.16 9.73 -2.41
CA HIS A 17 -1.94 8.95 -2.51
C HIS A 17 -1.91 8.13 -3.80
N GLY A 18 -0.83 8.25 -4.58
CA GLY A 18 -0.68 7.57 -5.88
C GLY A 18 -0.56 6.05 -5.84
N LEU A 19 -0.70 5.42 -4.67
CA LEU A 19 -0.74 3.96 -4.53
C LEU A 19 -2.18 3.46 -4.35
N LEU A 20 -3.16 4.33 -4.07
CA LEU A 20 -4.54 3.90 -3.85
C LEU A 20 -5.08 3.15 -5.06
N GLY A 21 -5.67 1.98 -4.81
CA GLY A 21 -6.22 1.11 -5.84
C GLY A 21 -5.16 0.33 -6.65
N HIS A 22 -3.86 0.54 -6.41
CA HIS A 22 -2.81 -0.19 -7.10
C HIS A 22 -2.43 -1.48 -6.37
N ASP A 23 -2.06 -2.47 -7.17
CA ASP A 23 -1.45 -3.71 -6.69
C ASP A 23 0.03 -3.48 -6.36
N VAL A 24 0.44 -3.97 -5.20
CA VAL A 24 1.78 -3.76 -4.65
C VAL A 24 2.36 -5.05 -4.10
N VAL A 25 3.69 -5.06 -3.99
CA VAL A 25 4.45 -6.07 -3.27
C VAL A 25 5.31 -5.43 -2.19
N HIS A 26 5.37 -6.05 -1.01
CA HIS A 26 6.33 -5.70 0.02
C HIS A 26 7.61 -6.54 -0.20
N PRO A 27 8.73 -5.92 -0.62
CA PRO A 27 9.89 -6.66 -1.12
C PRO A 27 10.53 -7.58 -0.08
N ALA A 28 10.55 -7.19 1.19
CA ALA A 28 11.19 -7.99 2.24
C ALA A 28 10.36 -9.22 2.68
N SER A 29 9.05 -9.22 2.45
CA SER A 29 8.16 -10.33 2.88
C SER A 29 7.52 -11.07 1.71
N GLY A 30 7.64 -10.55 0.49
CA GLY A 30 6.98 -11.08 -0.71
C GLY A 30 5.46 -10.93 -0.70
N ARG A 31 4.87 -10.30 0.32
CA ARG A 31 3.42 -10.16 0.45
C ARG A 31 2.87 -9.25 -0.64
N ARG A 32 1.78 -9.68 -1.25
CA ARG A 32 1.09 -8.97 -2.33
C ARG A 32 -0.30 -8.54 -1.90
N GLY A 33 -0.73 -7.37 -2.33
CA GLY A 33 -2.04 -6.83 -1.99
C GLY A 33 -2.39 -5.61 -2.82
N THR A 34 -3.67 -5.24 -2.79
CA THR A 34 -4.16 -3.97 -3.35
C THR A 34 -4.27 -2.95 -2.24
N VAL A 35 -3.74 -1.74 -2.45
CA VAL A 35 -3.84 -0.66 -1.44
C VAL A 35 -5.25 -0.10 -1.40
N GLY A 36 -5.93 -0.27 -0.26
CA GLY A 36 -7.29 0.21 -0.04
C GLY A 36 -7.36 1.57 0.63
N ALA A 37 -6.39 1.91 1.48
CA ALA A 37 -6.31 3.18 2.18
C ALA A 37 -4.86 3.51 2.52
N VAL A 38 -4.55 4.80 2.65
CA VAL A 38 -3.29 5.29 3.22
C VAL A 38 -3.62 6.27 4.33
N LEU A 39 -3.07 6.04 5.51
CA LEU A 39 -3.31 6.83 6.72
C LEU A 39 -2.06 7.60 7.10
N ILE A 40 -2.24 8.86 7.48
CA ILE A 40 -1.20 9.72 8.05
C ILE A 40 -1.54 9.93 9.52
N TYR A 41 -0.60 9.58 10.39
CA TYR A 41 -0.67 9.83 11.82
C TYR A 41 0.05 11.15 12.09
N VAL A 42 -0.66 12.10 12.69
CA VAL A 42 -0.16 13.45 12.98
C VAL A 42 -0.11 13.64 14.49
N SER A 43 1.03 14.06 15.03
CA SER A 43 1.15 14.37 16.46
C SER A 43 0.23 15.53 16.84
N LYS A 44 -0.62 15.34 17.85
CA LYS A 44 -1.47 16.40 18.42
C LYS A 44 -0.65 17.52 19.06
N LEU A 45 0.57 17.20 19.53
CA LEU A 45 1.43 18.15 20.23
C LEU A 45 2.18 19.08 19.27
N THR A 46 2.57 18.56 18.09
CA THR A 46 3.43 19.29 17.15
C THR A 46 2.75 19.61 15.81
N GLY A 47 1.59 19.01 15.52
CA GLY A 47 0.92 19.12 14.23
C GLY A 47 1.67 18.48 13.07
N ARG A 48 2.74 17.72 13.33
CA ARG A 48 3.59 17.12 12.29
C ARG A 48 3.23 15.65 12.03
N PRO A 49 3.32 15.18 10.77
CA PRO A 49 3.27 13.76 10.46
C PRO A 49 4.37 13.01 11.24
N VAL A 50 4.00 11.91 11.88
CA VAL A 50 4.92 11.04 12.61
C VAL A 50 4.98 9.63 12.02
N ARG A 51 3.98 9.23 11.24
CA ARG A 51 3.93 7.93 10.57
C ARG A 51 2.95 7.96 9.40
N LYS A 52 3.26 7.22 8.34
CA LYS A 52 2.34 6.89 7.26
C LYS A 52 2.15 5.38 7.18
N VAL A 53 0.94 4.92 6.90
CA VAL A 53 0.60 3.49 6.85
C VAL A 53 -0.33 3.23 5.68
N ALA A 54 0.07 2.33 4.79
CA ALA A 54 -0.82 1.77 3.77
C ALA A 54 -1.54 0.54 4.33
N HIS A 55 -2.83 0.40 4.00
CA HIS A 55 -3.66 -0.76 4.29
C HIS A 55 -3.90 -1.56 3.01
N MET A 56 -3.61 -2.86 3.05
CA MET A 56 -3.62 -3.74 1.90
C MET A 56 -4.61 -4.87 2.09
N ARG A 57 -5.44 -5.07 1.05
CA ARG A 57 -6.24 -6.27 0.88
C ARG A 57 -5.38 -7.34 0.20
N PRO A 58 -5.27 -8.55 0.76
CA PRO A 58 -4.38 -9.56 0.21
C PRO A 58 -4.89 -10.13 -1.11
N MET A 59 -3.98 -10.42 -2.04
CA MET A 59 -4.31 -11.05 -3.34
C MET A 59 -4.30 -12.59 -3.27
N ASP A 60 -3.81 -13.17 -2.18
CA ASP A 60 -3.70 -14.63 -1.98
C ASP A 60 -4.99 -15.27 -1.44
N HIS A 61 -6.10 -14.54 -1.43
CA HIS A 61 -7.40 -14.96 -0.87
C HIS A 61 -7.38 -15.36 0.61
N SER A 62 -6.31 -15.06 1.36
CA SER A 62 -6.25 -15.34 2.80
C SER A 62 -7.28 -14.54 3.60
N GLY A 63 -7.80 -13.44 3.03
CA GLY A 63 -8.70 -12.50 3.70
C GLY A 63 -8.03 -11.70 4.83
N ARG A 64 -6.74 -11.92 5.09
CA ARG A 64 -5.98 -11.23 6.14
C ARG A 64 -5.37 -9.94 5.60
N GLU A 65 -6.06 -8.84 5.86
CA GLU A 65 -5.53 -7.50 5.61
C GLU A 65 -4.21 -7.27 6.34
N TRP A 66 -3.40 -6.36 5.79
CA TRP A 66 -2.12 -6.01 6.38
C TRP A 66 -1.70 -4.59 6.10
N THR A 67 -0.68 -4.15 6.83
CA THR A 67 -0.19 -2.79 6.77
C THR A 67 1.32 -2.73 6.57
N ALA A 68 1.79 -1.63 5.99
CA ALA A 68 3.19 -1.37 5.69
C ALA A 68 3.42 0.13 5.53
N ASP A 69 4.69 0.54 5.54
CA ASP A 69 5.07 1.87 5.13
C ASP A 69 4.92 1.97 3.60
N PRO A 70 4.10 2.90 3.05
CA PRO A 70 3.90 3.02 1.62
C PRO A 70 5.18 3.30 0.83
N ASP A 71 6.18 3.95 1.43
CA ASP A 71 7.44 4.25 0.75
C ASP A 71 8.31 3.00 0.54
N THR A 72 7.96 1.89 1.20
CA THR A 72 8.62 0.59 1.04
C THR A 72 7.96 -0.32 0.00
N LEU A 73 6.77 0.05 -0.48
CA LEU A 73 5.99 -0.76 -1.40
C LEU A 73 6.47 -0.55 -2.84
N GLN A 74 6.43 -1.63 -3.62
CA GLN A 74 6.71 -1.59 -5.05
C GLN A 74 5.42 -1.88 -5.81
N LEU A 75 5.13 -1.05 -6.82
CA LEU A 75 4.04 -1.29 -7.74
C LEU A 75 4.28 -2.61 -8.47
N LEU A 76 3.28 -3.49 -8.43
CA LEU A 76 3.21 -4.60 -9.36
C LEU A 76 2.78 -4.01 -10.70
N GLN A 77 3.74 -3.86 -11.62
CA GLN A 77 3.38 -3.47 -12.98
C GLN A 77 2.41 -4.53 -13.53
N PRO A 78 1.32 -4.11 -14.20
CA PRO A 78 0.55 -5.04 -15.03
C PRO A 78 1.56 -5.68 -15.97
N ILE A 79 1.62 -7.02 -15.98
CA ILE A 79 2.31 -7.73 -17.03
C ILE A 79 1.57 -7.33 -18.30
N ALA A 80 2.12 -6.39 -19.07
CA ALA A 80 1.66 -6.17 -20.41
C ALA A 80 1.86 -7.53 -21.10
N HIS A 81 0.76 -8.23 -21.37
CA HIS A 81 0.78 -9.32 -22.32
C HIS A 81 1.18 -8.67 -23.64
N SER A 82 2.47 -8.66 -23.94
CA SER A 82 2.98 -8.41 -25.27
C SER A 82 2.39 -9.50 -26.15
N ALA A 83 1.20 -9.24 -26.69
CA ALA A 83 0.64 -10.02 -27.77
C ALA A 83 1.65 -9.92 -28.91
N GLN A 84 2.46 -10.97 -29.08
CA GLN A 84 3.21 -11.17 -30.31
C GLN A 84 2.20 -11.16 -31.45
N PRO A 85 2.28 -10.23 -32.41
CA PRO A 85 1.65 -10.48 -33.70
C PRO A 85 2.47 -11.60 -34.33
N SER A 86 1.96 -12.82 -34.24
CA SER A 86 2.37 -13.93 -35.08
C SER A 86 2.05 -13.52 -36.51
N GLY A 87 3.02 -12.86 -37.16
CA GLY A 87 2.96 -12.53 -38.57
C GLY A 87 2.91 -13.82 -39.37
N THR A 88 1.72 -14.22 -39.79
CA THR A 88 1.53 -15.22 -40.83
C THR A 88 2.07 -14.65 -42.14
N ARG A 89 3.20 -15.18 -42.62
CA ARG A 89 3.56 -15.03 -44.02
C ARG A 89 4.36 -16.24 -44.51
N SER A 90 3.66 -17.14 -45.20
CA SER A 90 4.08 -17.78 -46.46
C SER A 90 2.85 -18.40 -47.10
#